data_AF-A0A534Z143-F1
#
_entry.id   AF-A0A534Z143-F1
#
_cell.length_a   1.000
_cell.length_b   1.000
_cell.length_c   1.000
_cell.angle_alpha   90.00
_cell.angle_beta   90.00
_cell.angle_gamma   90.00
#
_symmetry.space_group_name_H-M   'P 1'
#
loop_
_entity.id
_entity.type
_entity.pdbx_description
1 polymer ?
#
loop_
_entity_poly.entity_id
_entity_poly.type
_entity_poly.pdbx_seq_one_letter_code
_entity_poly.pdbx_strand_id
1 'polypeptide(L)'
;GTRFEMIPAGMRLDYAGLTKAPLPDAYENVLSEVLAGGHSAFPGAEEIELAWEIVDPLIRVWESEGRPDSYPKGSWGPHAADDLVASGGGGRWIVSGDEPGTD
;
A
#
# COMPACT_ATOMS: atom_id res chain seq x y z
N GLY A 1 43.80 -11.94 -4.60
CA GLY A 1 42.83 -12.57 -3.68
C GLY A 1 41.45 -12.48 -4.29
N THR A 2 40.64 -13.52 -4.17
CA THR A 2 39.29 -13.58 -4.76
C THR A 2 38.39 -12.55 -4.09
N ARG A 3 37.73 -11.69 -4.89
CA ARG A 3 36.74 -10.71 -4.42
C ARG A 3 35.36 -11.38 -4.47
N PHE A 4 34.65 -11.38 -3.35
CA PHE A 4 33.24 -11.76 -3.29
C PHE A 4 32.39 -10.49 -3.47
N GLU A 5 31.35 -10.59 -4.28
CA GLU A 5 30.38 -9.53 -4.53
C GLU A 5 28.99 -10.07 -4.21
N MET A 6 28.22 -9.33 -3.40
CA MET A 6 26.84 -9.70 -3.11
C MET A 6 25.94 -9.15 -4.19
N ILE A 7 25.06 -10.01 -4.72
CA ILE A 7 24.06 -9.66 -5.73
C ILE A 7 22.69 -9.85 -5.08
N PRO A 8 21.74 -8.90 -5.24
CA PRO A 8 20.38 -9.08 -4.77
C PRO A 8 19.74 -10.33 -5.39
N ALA A 9 19.04 -11.12 -4.58
CA ALA A 9 18.22 -12.24 -5.02
C ALA A 9 16.80 -12.03 -4.49
N GLY A 10 15.82 -12.15 -5.37
CA GLY A 10 14.40 -12.01 -5.08
C GLY A 10 13.67 -13.34 -5.26
N MET A 11 12.53 -13.49 -4.57
CA MET A 11 11.64 -14.64 -4.69
C MET A 11 10.26 -14.14 -5.09
N ARG A 12 9.72 -14.67 -6.19
CA ARG A 12 8.38 -14.32 -6.69
C ARG A 12 7.38 -15.43 -6.38
N LEU A 13 6.27 -15.09 -5.73
CA LEU A 13 5.14 -15.98 -5.50
C LEU A 13 3.93 -15.52 -6.32
N ASP A 14 3.54 -16.33 -7.30
CA ASP A 14 2.43 -16.02 -8.19
C ASP A 14 1.18 -16.82 -7.79
N TYR A 15 0.27 -16.19 -7.05
CA TYR A 15 -0.96 -16.84 -6.58
C TYR A 15 -1.88 -17.33 -7.72
N ALA A 16 -1.85 -16.66 -8.87
CA ALA A 16 -2.66 -17.07 -10.03
C ALA A 16 -2.17 -18.41 -10.62
N GLY A 17 -0.86 -18.68 -10.52
CA GLY A 17 -0.27 -19.96 -10.96
C GLY A 17 -0.44 -21.11 -9.96
N LEU A 18 -0.76 -20.82 -8.70
CA LEU A 18 -0.82 -21.82 -7.62
C LEU A 18 -2.20 -22.46 -7.44
N THR A 19 -3.26 -21.82 -7.92
CA THR A 19 -4.64 -22.25 -7.66
C THR A 19 -5.39 -22.43 -8.98
N LYS A 20 -6.25 -23.45 -9.05
CA LYS A 20 -7.16 -23.65 -10.18
C LYS A 20 -8.50 -22.94 -9.98
N ALA A 21 -8.83 -22.62 -8.74
CA ALA A 21 -10.02 -21.87 -8.37
C ALA A 21 -9.67 -20.39 -8.29
N PRO A 22 -10.60 -19.48 -8.67
CA PRO A 22 -10.39 -18.06 -8.46
C PRO A 22 -10.22 -17.77 -6.97
N LEU A 23 -9.40 -16.75 -6.64
CA LEU A 23 -9.35 -16.21 -5.29
C LEU A 23 -10.71 -15.58 -4.95
N PRO A 24 -11.21 -15.78 -3.72
CA PRO A 24 -12.47 -15.20 -3.30
C PRO A 24 -12.39 -13.67 -3.33
N ASP A 25 -13.47 -13.05 -3.77
CA ASP A 25 -13.58 -11.60 -3.78
C ASP A 25 -13.56 -11.03 -2.35
N ALA A 26 -13.21 -9.75 -2.21
CA ALA A 26 -13.23 -9.05 -0.94
C ALA A 26 -14.58 -9.18 -0.21
N TYR A 27 -15.70 -9.08 -0.93
CA TYR A 27 -17.02 -9.21 -0.33
C TYR A 27 -17.38 -10.65 0.05
N GLU A 28 -16.92 -11.64 -0.72
CA GLU A 28 -17.13 -13.05 -0.38
C GLU A 28 -16.43 -13.39 0.95
N ASN A 29 -15.19 -12.92 1.13
CA ASN A 29 -14.43 -13.14 2.35
C ASN A 29 -15.13 -12.54 3.58
N VAL A 30 -15.51 -11.27 3.51
CA VAL A 30 -16.14 -10.56 4.63
C VAL A 30 -17.51 -11.16 4.96
N LEU A 31 -18.32 -11.50 3.95
CA LEU A 31 -19.61 -12.14 4.18
C LEU A 31 -19.45 -13.56 4.78
N SER A 32 -18.51 -14.34 4.28
CA SER A 32 -18.21 -15.68 4.80
C SER A 32 -17.83 -15.63 6.28
N GLU A 33 -17.04 -14.64 6.68
CA GLU A 33 -16.64 -14.45 8.06
C GLU A 33 -17.82 -14.11 8.97
N VAL A 34 -18.72 -13.20 8.54
CA VAL A 34 -19.94 -12.87 9.29
C VAL A 34 -20.83 -14.12 9.47
N LEU A 35 -20.98 -14.93 8.42
CA LEU A 35 -21.76 -16.17 8.48
C LEU A 35 -21.14 -17.20 9.43
N ALA A 36 -19.81 -17.20 9.57
CA ALA A 36 -19.09 -18.01 10.54
C ALA A 36 -19.12 -17.44 11.98
N GLY A 37 -19.77 -16.28 12.19
CA GLY A 37 -19.84 -15.60 13.48
C GLY A 37 -18.57 -14.82 13.86
N GLY A 38 -17.65 -14.62 12.90
CA GLY A 38 -16.45 -13.81 13.08
C GLY A 38 -16.68 -12.34 12.77
N HIS A 39 -15.74 -11.49 13.21
CA HIS A 39 -15.77 -10.04 12.99
C HIS A 39 -14.37 -9.40 12.87
N SER A 40 -13.31 -10.21 12.67
CA SER A 40 -11.92 -9.76 12.59
C SER A 40 -11.60 -8.99 11.31
N ALA A 41 -12.34 -9.19 10.21
CA ALA A 41 -12.22 -8.34 9.02
C ALA A 41 -12.82 -6.93 9.18
N PHE A 42 -13.44 -6.61 10.32
CA PHE A 42 -14.00 -5.29 10.56
C PHE A 42 -13.20 -4.55 11.63
N PRO A 43 -12.90 -3.25 11.42
CA PRO A 43 -12.25 -2.46 12.44
C PRO A 43 -13.18 -2.27 13.65
N GLY A 44 -12.58 -2.19 14.83
CA GLY A 44 -13.29 -1.89 16.07
C GLY A 44 -13.73 -0.41 16.14
N ALA A 45 -14.68 -0.10 17.02
CA ALA A 45 -15.15 1.30 17.19
C ALA A 45 -14.01 2.25 17.61
N GLU A 46 -13.18 1.84 18.57
CA GLU A 46 -12.02 2.63 19.02
C GLU A 46 -11.01 2.85 17.88
N GLU A 47 -10.76 1.84 17.05
CA GLU A 47 -9.86 1.94 15.91
C GLU A 47 -10.38 2.94 14.86
N ILE A 48 -11.70 2.97 14.64
CA ILE A 48 -12.34 3.94 13.75
C ILE A 48 -12.16 5.37 14.28
N GLU A 49 -12.40 5.60 15.57
CA GLU A 49 -12.22 6.93 16.18
C GLU A 49 -10.76 7.40 16.06
N LEU A 50 -9.79 6.52 16.35
CA LEU A 50 -8.36 6.83 16.23
C LEU A 50 -7.96 7.12 14.77
N ALA A 51 -8.51 6.39 13.80
CA ALA A 51 -8.28 6.66 12.39
C ALA A 51 -8.79 8.07 12.01
N TRP A 52 -9.95 8.46 12.53
CA TRP A 52 -10.49 9.81 12.32
C TRP A 52 -9.66 10.90 13.01
N GLU A 53 -9.14 10.68 14.21
CA GLU A 53 -8.22 11.63 14.87
C GLU A 53 -7.00 11.97 14.01
N ILE A 54 -6.53 11.03 13.18
CA ILE A 54 -5.41 11.25 12.25
C ILE A 54 -5.85 12.01 10.99
N VAL A 55 -7.00 11.65 10.41
CA VAL A 55 -7.41 12.15 9.09
C VAL A 55 -8.14 13.50 9.17
N ASP A 56 -8.93 13.74 10.22
CA ASP A 56 -9.74 14.95 10.39
C ASP A 56 -8.92 16.26 10.31
N PRO A 57 -7.78 16.39 11.00
CA PRO A 57 -6.98 17.60 10.93
C PRO A 57 -6.48 17.90 9.51
N LEU A 58 -6.12 16.86 8.74
CA LEU A 58 -5.66 16.99 7.36
C LEU A 58 -6.79 17.49 6.44
N ILE A 59 -7.99 16.93 6.59
CA ILE A 59 -9.18 17.38 5.85
C ILE A 59 -9.47 18.85 6.15
N ARG A 60 -9.48 19.24 7.43
CA ARG A 60 -9.76 20.63 7.84
C ARG A 60 -8.80 21.63 7.22
N VAL A 61 -7.50 21.31 7.20
CA VAL A 61 -6.47 22.16 6.57
C VAL A 61 -6.69 22.24 5.06
N TRP A 62 -7.03 21.12 4.41
CA TRP A 62 -7.32 21.14 2.97
C TRP A 62 -8.55 21.96 2.63
N GLU A 63 -9.63 21.88 3.42
CA GLU A 63 -10.83 22.67 3.21
C GLU A 63 -10.61 24.17 3.42
N SER A 64 -9.69 24.58 4.31
CA SER A 64 -9.44 25.98 4.62
C SER A 64 -8.40 26.65 3.72
N GLU A 65 -7.32 25.93 3.37
CA GLU A 65 -6.09 26.56 2.85
C GLU A 65 -5.53 25.88 1.59
N GLY A 66 -5.99 24.69 1.23
CA GLY A 66 -5.27 23.82 0.30
C GLY A 66 -6.04 23.39 -0.94
N ARG A 67 -5.29 23.02 -1.98
CA ARG A 67 -5.73 22.11 -3.04
C ARG A 67 -4.62 21.08 -3.27
N PRO A 68 -4.96 19.81 -3.57
CA PRO A 68 -3.95 18.82 -3.93
C PRO A 68 -3.16 19.26 -5.16
N ASP A 69 -1.88 18.90 -5.20
CA ASP A 69 -1.04 19.12 -6.38
C ASP A 69 -1.58 18.32 -7.57
N SER A 70 -1.64 18.98 -8.73
CA SER A 70 -2.05 18.32 -9.97
C SER A 70 -0.95 17.42 -10.49
N TYR A 71 -1.34 16.30 -11.11
CA TYR A 71 -0.43 15.40 -11.78
C TYR A 71 -1.03 14.85 -13.08
N PRO A 72 -0.21 14.47 -14.07
CA PRO A 72 -0.71 13.89 -15.33
C PRO A 72 -1.48 12.58 -15.13
N LYS A 73 -2.52 12.36 -15.93
CA LYS A 73 -3.23 11.06 -15.93
C LYS A 73 -2.25 9.93 -16.28
N GLY A 74 -2.21 8.89 -15.45
CA GLY A 74 -1.34 7.73 -15.64
C GLY A 74 0.05 7.86 -15.03
N SER A 75 0.40 9.01 -14.42
CA SER A 75 1.61 9.10 -13.59
C SER A 75 1.37 8.56 -12.18
N TRP A 76 2.46 8.29 -11.44
CA TRP A 76 2.43 7.86 -10.05
C TRP A 76 2.00 8.94 -9.05
N GLY A 77 1.98 10.21 -9.47
CA GLY A 77 1.56 11.32 -8.62
C GLY A 77 2.36 12.60 -8.92
N PRO A 78 2.22 13.64 -8.08
CA PRO A 78 3.00 14.87 -8.19
C PRO A 78 4.43 14.66 -7.70
N HIS A 79 5.36 15.51 -8.17
CA HIS A 79 6.77 15.45 -7.77
C HIS A 79 6.98 15.63 -6.25
N ALA A 80 6.10 16.40 -5.60
CA ALA A 80 6.10 16.60 -4.16
C ALA A 80 6.00 15.26 -3.37
N ALA A 81 5.40 14.22 -3.95
CA ALA A 81 5.35 12.89 -3.33
C ALA A 81 6.72 12.18 -3.35
N ASP A 82 7.53 12.39 -4.38
CA ASP A 82 8.90 11.88 -4.44
C ASP A 82 9.80 12.64 -3.46
N ASP A 83 9.66 13.97 -3.43
CA ASP A 83 10.41 14.85 -2.52
C ASP A 83 10.13 14.51 -1.05
N LEU A 84 8.87 14.19 -0.71
CA LEU A 84 8.47 13.77 0.63
C LEU A 84 9.23 12.51 1.09
N VAL A 85 9.29 11.48 0.23
CA VAL A 85 9.96 10.22 0.57
C VAL A 85 11.48 10.37 0.61
N ALA A 86 12.05 11.18 -0.29
CA ALA A 86 13.47 11.47 -0.32
C ALA A 86 13.92 12.26 0.93
N SER A 87 13.13 13.25 1.35
CA SER A 87 13.47 14.12 2.49
C SER A 87 13.23 13.48 3.86
N GLY A 88 12.22 12.60 3.99
CA GLY A 88 11.85 11.96 5.27
C GLY A 88 12.83 10.89 5.77
N GLY A 89 13.71 10.38 4.91
CA GLY A 89 14.68 9.34 5.28
C GLY A 89 15.57 8.82 4.15
N GLY A 90 15.60 9.49 2.99
CA GLY A 90 16.38 9.05 1.83
C GLY A 90 15.78 7.84 1.10
N GLY A 91 14.49 7.55 1.29
CA GLY A 91 13.81 6.45 0.63
C GLY A 91 13.51 6.72 -0.85
N ARG A 92 12.97 5.71 -1.53
CA ARG A 92 12.40 5.83 -2.87
C ARG A 92 11.17 4.93 -2.98
N TRP A 93 10.18 5.35 -3.75
CA TRP A 93 9.08 4.47 -4.16
C TRP A 93 9.60 3.25 -4.91
N ILE A 94 9.06 2.08 -4.59
CA ILE A 94 9.32 0.82 -5.29
C ILE A 94 8.04 0.46 -6.03
N VAL A 95 8.15 0.33 -7.35
CA VAL A 95 7.05 -0.14 -8.19
C VAL A 95 7.03 -1.66 -8.15
N SER A 96 5.85 -2.25 -8.00
CA SER A 96 5.71 -3.71 -8.03
C SER A 96 6.21 -4.26 -9.36
N GLY A 97 7.11 -5.25 -9.31
CA GLY A 97 7.80 -5.82 -10.47
C GLY A 97 9.21 -5.25 -10.71
N ASP A 98 9.57 -4.11 -10.10
CA ASP A 98 10.92 -3.54 -10.16
C ASP A 98 11.74 -3.91 -8.90
N GLU A 99 11.36 -4.97 -8.18
CA GLU A 99 12.08 -5.41 -7.00
C GLU A 99 13.48 -5.95 -7.37
N PRO A 100 14.55 -5.57 -6.65
CA PRO A 100 15.90 -6.06 -6.95
C PRO A 100 15.99 -7.59 -6.85
N GLY A 101 16.42 -8.24 -7.94
CA GLY A 101 16.68 -9.68 -7.97
C GLY A 101 15.43 -10.54 -8.26
N THR A 102 14.30 -9.95 -8.66
CA THR A 102 13.09 -10.69 -9.09
C THR A 102 12.92 -10.83 -10.61
N ASP A 103 13.98 -10.56 -11.39
CA ASP A 103 14.03 -10.80 -12.85
C ASP A 103 13.68 -12.26 -13.24
#